data_AF-A0A2D4M2X2-F1
#
_entry.id   AF-A0A2D4M2X2-F1
#
_cell.length_a   1.000
_cell.length_b   1.000
_cell.length_c   1.000
_cell.angle_alpha   90.00
_cell.angle_beta   90.00
_cell.angle_gamma   90.00
#
_symmetry.space_group_name_H-M   'P 1'
#
loop_
_entity.id
_entity.type
_entity.pdbx_description
1 polymer ?
#
loop_
_entity_poly.entity_id
_entity_poly.type
_entity_poly.pdbx_seq_one_letter_code
_entity_poly.pdbx_strand_id
1 'polypeptide(L)'
;WTLNNVIVKEDKFKSRMEEELTFFFKENKKEETSLQNTWDTMKAYTRGIIIDYTRKRNIEKKKKSKLLEEEYKRHEEELQKSPQKKEVKIKMEMIKHKMGLLEKEELAFKIKNAKQNYFEDA
;
A
#
# COMPACT_ATOMS: atom_id res chain seq x y z
N TRP A 1 -13.59 2.83 -8.50
CA TRP A 1 -12.42 2.08 -7.94
C TRP A 1 -11.17 2.61 -8.63
N THR A 2 -10.14 2.95 -7.86
CA THR A 2 -8.93 3.59 -8.39
C THR A 2 -7.69 2.82 -7.96
N LEU A 3 -6.83 2.49 -8.93
CA LEU A 3 -5.56 1.82 -8.68
C LEU A 3 -4.60 2.74 -7.93
N ASN A 4 -4.02 2.25 -6.83
CA ASN A 4 -2.90 2.92 -6.18
C ASN A 4 -1.61 2.66 -6.96
N ASN A 5 -1.16 3.63 -7.76
CA ASN A 5 0.04 3.50 -8.59
C ASN A 5 1.34 3.24 -7.80
N VAL A 6 1.36 3.46 -6.47
CA VAL A 6 2.52 3.12 -5.65
C VAL A 6 2.80 1.61 -5.70
N ILE A 7 1.76 0.78 -5.63
CA ILE A 7 1.93 -0.68 -5.58
C ILE A 7 2.53 -1.23 -6.88
N VAL A 8 2.30 -0.57 -8.01
CA VAL A 8 2.82 -0.99 -9.32
C VAL A 8 4.35 -0.93 -9.37
N LYS A 9 4.96 -0.09 -8.51
CA LYS A 9 6.41 0.02 -8.38
C LYS A 9 7.02 -1.03 -7.44
N GLU A 10 6.21 -1.72 -6.64
CA GLU A 10 6.68 -2.68 -5.65
C GLU A 10 7.00 -4.04 -6.29
N ASP A 11 8.22 -4.54 -6.09
CA ASP A 11 8.66 -5.79 -6.74
C ASP A 11 7.85 -7.01 -6.28
N LYS A 12 7.39 -7.01 -5.02
CA LYS A 12 6.49 -8.03 -4.50
C LYS A 12 5.14 -8.05 -5.24
N PHE A 13 4.63 -6.87 -5.61
CA PHE A 13 3.41 -6.79 -6.40
C PHE A 13 3.63 -7.26 -7.83
N LYS A 14 4.74 -6.84 -8.47
CA LYS A 14 5.10 -7.27 -9.83
C LYS A 14 5.21 -8.79 -9.93
N SER A 15 5.98 -9.39 -9.02
CA SER A 15 6.19 -10.86 -8.98
C SER A 15 4.86 -11.60 -8.81
N ARG A 16 4.01 -11.16 -7.88
CA ARG A 16 2.67 -11.74 -7.69
C ARG A 16 1.80 -11.60 -8.95
N MET A 17 1.82 -10.43 -9.58
CA MET A 17 1.02 -10.20 -10.79
C MET A 17 1.48 -11.09 -11.95
N GLU A 18 2.80 -11.28 -12.12
CA GLU A 18 3.36 -12.17 -13.13
C GLU A 18 2.93 -13.62 -12.90
N GLU A 19 3.04 -14.12 -11.66
CA GLU A 19 2.59 -15.47 -11.30
C GLU A 19 1.09 -15.68 -11.57
N GLU A 20 0.26 -14.75 -11.10
CA GLU A 20 -1.20 -14.83 -11.20
C GLU A 20 -1.69 -14.73 -12.65
N LEU A 21 -1.10 -13.85 -13.47
CA LEU A 21 -1.46 -13.73 -14.88
C LEU A 21 -0.97 -14.94 -15.68
N THR A 22 0.22 -15.46 -15.38
CA THR A 22 0.73 -16.68 -16.01
C THR A 22 -0.20 -17.85 -15.73
N PHE A 23 -0.63 -18.02 -14.47
CA PHE A 23 -1.63 -19.01 -14.09
C PHE A 23 -2.96 -18.79 -14.82
N PHE A 24 -3.49 -17.56 -14.84
CA PHE A 24 -4.74 -17.24 -15.50
C PHE A 24 -4.73 -17.64 -16.98
N PHE A 25 -3.72 -17.23 -17.75
CA PHE A 25 -3.66 -17.52 -19.18
C PHE A 25 -3.43 -19.01 -19.46
N LYS A 26 -2.68 -19.71 -18.62
CA LYS A 26 -2.49 -21.16 -18.73
C LYS A 26 -3.83 -21.91 -18.61
N GLU A 27 -4.68 -21.54 -17.66
CA GLU A 27 -5.92 -22.26 -17.38
C GLU A 27 -7.11 -21.82 -18.26
N ASN A 28 -7.11 -20.56 -18.73
CA ASN A 28 -8.28 -19.94 -19.36
C ASN A 28 -8.14 -19.68 -20.86
N LYS A 29 -6.97 -19.92 -21.47
CA LYS A 29 -6.79 -19.78 -22.93
C LYS A 29 -7.09 -21.12 -23.62
N LYS A 30 -8.36 -21.41 -23.84
CA LYS A 30 -8.86 -22.59 -24.57
C LYS A 30 -9.43 -22.17 -25.93
N GLU A 31 -9.38 -23.07 -26.92
CA GLU A 31 -9.83 -22.79 -28.30
C GLU A 31 -11.28 -22.32 -28.39
N GLU A 32 -12.13 -22.78 -27.47
CA GLU A 32 -13.57 -22.45 -27.42
C GLU A 32 -13.87 -21.11 -26.74
N THR A 33 -12.89 -20.47 -26.10
CA THR A 33 -13.11 -19.21 -25.38
C THR A 33 -12.83 -18.02 -26.28
N SER A 34 -13.82 -17.13 -26.44
CA SER A 34 -13.62 -15.91 -27.23
C SER A 34 -12.56 -15.01 -26.60
N LEU A 35 -11.76 -14.35 -27.44
CA LEU A 35 -10.74 -13.40 -27.00
C LEU A 35 -11.32 -12.30 -26.09
N GLN A 36 -12.52 -11.83 -26.43
CA GLN A 36 -13.25 -10.83 -25.64
C GLN A 36 -13.54 -11.34 -24.22
N ASN A 37 -14.07 -12.57 -24.09
CA ASN A 37 -14.36 -13.16 -22.79
C ASN A 37 -13.10 -13.39 -21.97
N THR A 38 -12.00 -13.85 -22.60
CA THR A 38 -10.70 -13.98 -21.93
C THR A 38 -10.22 -12.63 -21.41
N TRP A 39 -10.33 -11.58 -22.21
CA TRP A 39 -9.90 -10.23 -21.82
C TRP A 39 -10.73 -9.63 -20.69
N ASP A 40 -12.06 -9.73 -20.78
CA ASP A 40 -12.96 -9.20 -19.74
C ASP A 40 -12.79 -9.94 -18.41
N THR A 41 -12.66 -11.27 -18.47
CA THR A 41 -12.41 -12.10 -17.30
C THR A 41 -11.04 -11.80 -16.69
N MET A 42 -9.99 -11.64 -17.51
CA MET A 42 -8.65 -11.28 -17.04
C MET A 42 -8.64 -9.93 -16.31
N LYS A 43 -9.34 -8.92 -16.85
CA LYS A 43 -9.48 -7.61 -16.18
C LYS A 43 -10.17 -7.74 -14.83
N ALA A 44 -11.25 -8.53 -14.73
CA ALA A 44 -11.95 -8.75 -13.47
C ALA A 44 -11.08 -9.49 -12.45
N TYR A 45 -10.40 -10.55 -12.89
CA TYR A 45 -9.45 -11.33 -12.10
C TYR A 45 -8.32 -10.44 -11.52
N THR A 46 -7.67 -9.68 -12.40
CA THR A 46 -6.60 -8.74 -12.05
C THR A 46 -7.06 -7.69 -11.03
N ARG A 47 -8.26 -7.11 -11.22
CA ARG A 47 -8.83 -6.17 -10.24
C ARG A 47 -9.00 -6.81 -8.86
N GLY A 48 -9.47 -8.05 -8.80
CA GLY A 48 -9.58 -8.82 -7.55
C GLY A 48 -8.25 -8.95 -6.82
N ILE A 49 -7.19 -9.32 -7.54
CA ILE A 49 -5.83 -9.45 -6.99
C ILE A 49 -5.32 -8.11 -6.46
N ILE A 50 -5.51 -7.03 -7.23
CA ILE A 50 -5.09 -5.69 -6.82
C ILE A 50 -5.80 -5.24 -5.54
N ILE A 51 -7.11 -5.48 -5.44
CA ILE A 51 -7.90 -5.14 -4.26
C ILE A 51 -7.39 -5.93 -3.04
N ASP A 52 -7.19 -7.23 -3.16
CA ASP A 52 -6.66 -8.08 -2.09
C ASP A 52 -5.26 -7.62 -1.64
N TYR A 53 -4.35 -7.39 -2.59
CA TYR A 53 -3.00 -6.92 -2.31
C TYR A 53 -3.01 -5.57 -1.57
N THR A 54 -3.78 -4.61 -2.08
CA THR A 54 -3.89 -3.27 -1.49
C THR A 54 -4.48 -3.34 -0.09
N ARG A 55 -5.51 -4.17 0.14
CA ARG A 55 -6.11 -4.38 1.46
C ARG A 55 -5.08 -4.92 2.45
N LYS A 56 -4.36 -5.99 2.09
CA LYS A 56 -3.31 -6.59 2.93
C LYS A 56 -2.21 -5.58 3.25
N ARG A 57 -1.73 -4.87 2.24
CA ARG A 57 -0.73 -3.80 2.40
C ARG A 57 -1.19 -2.71 3.37
N ASN A 58 -2.44 -2.25 3.27
CA ASN A 58 -2.97 -1.22 4.16
C ASN A 58 -3.08 -1.70 5.61
N ILE A 59 -3.45 -2.98 5.83
CA ILE A 59 -3.46 -3.59 7.15
C ILE A 59 -2.06 -3.59 7.76
N GLU A 60 -1.04 -4.04 7.00
CA GLU A 60 0.34 -4.06 7.47
C GLU A 60 0.90 -2.65 7.71
N LYS A 61 0.58 -1.69 6.85
CA LYS A 61 0.94 -0.28 7.04
C LYS A 61 0.33 0.28 8.34
N LYS A 62 -0.94 -0.02 8.62
CA LYS A 62 -1.61 0.41 9.87
C LYS A 62 -0.96 -0.23 11.10
N LYS A 63 -0.63 -1.52 11.06
CA LYS A 63 0.11 -2.20 12.15
C LYS A 63 1.46 -1.54 12.39
N LYS A 64 2.23 -1.28 11.32
CA LYS A 64 3.53 -0.60 11.42
C LYS A 64 3.43 0.80 11.99
N SER A 65 2.42 1.57 11.58
CA SER A 65 2.16 2.91 12.14
C SER A 65 1.87 2.86 13.64
N LYS A 66 1.01 1.92 14.06
CA LYS A 66 0.68 1.74 15.48
C LYS A 66 1.92 1.37 16.30
N LEU A 67 2.76 0.47 15.79
CA LEU A 67 4.00 0.07 16.46
C LEU A 67 4.98 1.26 16.61
N LEU A 68 5.13 2.09 15.58
CA LEU A 68 5.97 3.30 15.65
C LEU A 68 5.43 4.30 16.68
N GLU A 69 4.11 4.46 16.77
CA GLU A 69 3.48 5.35 17.74
C GLU A 69 3.68 4.85 19.19
N GLU A 70 3.53 3.53 19.41
CA GLU A 70 3.82 2.90 20.70
C GLU A 70 5.31 3.02 21.07
N GLU A 71 6.21 2.85 20.09
CA GLU A 71 7.65 3.03 20.30
C GLU A 71 8.00 4.48 20.64
N TYR A 72 7.39 5.45 19.96
CA TYR A 72 7.57 6.87 20.26
C TYR A 72 7.14 7.20 21.69
N LYS A 73 5.95 6.72 22.12
CA LYS A 73 5.44 6.94 23.49
C LYS A 73 6.38 6.36 24.55
N ARG A 74 6.94 5.16 24.32
CA ARG A 74 7.93 4.57 25.24
C ARG A 74 9.19 5.43 25.38
N HIS A 75 9.71 5.96 24.26
CA HIS A 75 10.90 6.83 24.29
C HIS A 75 10.59 8.18 24.95
N GLU A 76 9.38 8.70 24.79
CA GLU A 76 8.92 9.92 25.47
C GLU A 76 8.85 9.74 26.99
N GLU A 77 8.26 8.63 27.47
CA GLU A 77 8.25 8.27 28.90
C GLU A 77 9.66 8.08 29.47
N GLU A 78 10.58 7.52 28.69
CA GLU A 78 11.98 7.37 29.10
C GLU A 78 12.67 8.72 29.26
N LEU A 79 12.45 9.67 28.35
CA LEU A 79 13.02 11.01 28.45
C LEU A 79 12.41 11.84 29.58
N GLN A 80 11.14 11.63 29.93
CA GLN A 80 10.55 12.25 31.12
C GLN A 80 11.30 11.84 32.40
N LYS A 81 11.74 10.57 32.48
CA LYS A 81 12.52 10.05 33.62
C LYS A 81 14.00 10.41 33.54
N SER A 82 14.57 10.50 32.34
CA SER A 82 16.00 10.76 32.12
C SER A 82 16.23 11.70 30.92
N PRO A 83 16.12 13.03 31.12
CA PRO A 83 16.09 14.01 30.02
C PRO A 83 17.39 14.15 29.22
N GLN A 84 18.51 13.65 29.75
CA GLN A 84 19.84 13.83 29.19
C GLN A 84 20.25 12.77 28.14
N LYS A 85 19.42 11.74 27.92
CA LYS A 85 19.71 10.65 26.97
C LYS A 85 19.60 11.11 25.51
N LYS A 86 20.71 11.58 24.94
CA LYS A 86 20.78 12.09 23.56
C LYS A 86 20.43 11.01 22.53
N GLU A 87 20.81 9.76 22.78
CA GLU A 87 20.56 8.63 21.88
C GLU A 87 19.04 8.37 21.72
N VAL A 88 18.28 8.52 22.81
CA VAL A 88 16.82 8.35 22.82
C VAL A 88 16.14 9.45 22.00
N LYS A 89 16.63 10.69 22.09
CA LYS A 89 16.14 11.81 21.26
C LYS A 89 16.36 11.56 19.76
N ILE A 90 17.55 11.10 19.37
CA ILE A 90 17.86 10.78 17.96
C ILE A 90 16.92 9.69 17.45
N LYS A 91 16.64 8.65 18.24
CA LYS A 91 15.68 7.60 17.88
C LYS A 91 14.26 8.15 17.67
N MET A 92 13.80 9.05 18.55
CA MET A 92 12.49 9.69 18.41
C MET A 92 12.38 10.52 17.13
N GLU A 93 13.42 11.28 16.77
CA GLU A 93 13.45 12.04 15.52
C GLU A 93 13.36 11.13 14.30
N MET A 94 14.08 10.00 14.30
CA MET A 94 13.98 8.99 13.25
C MET A 94 12.57 8.37 13.17
N ILE A 95 11.94 8.07 14.30
CA ILE A 95 10.58 7.54 14.35
C ILE A 95 9.59 8.57 13.78
N LYS A 96 9.68 9.83 14.22
CA LYS A 96 8.84 10.93 13.73
C LYS A 96 9.00 11.13 12.24
N HIS A 97 10.23 11.06 11.72
CA HIS A 97 10.49 11.12 10.29
C HIS A 97 9.82 9.96 9.53
N LYS A 98 9.96 8.71 10.01
CA LYS A 98 9.31 7.53 9.42
C LYS A 98 7.79 7.66 9.41
N MET A 99 7.18 8.15 10.49
CA MET A 99 5.74 8.41 10.56
C MET A 99 5.32 9.46 9.51
N GLY A 100 6.05 10.56 9.42
CA GLY A 100 5.78 11.60 8.42
C GLY A 100 5.89 11.11 6.97
N LEU A 101 6.80 10.18 6.66
CA LEU A 101 6.86 9.56 5.33
C LEU A 101 5.61 8.71 5.03
N LEU A 102 5.11 7.96 6.01
CA LEU A 102 3.91 7.13 5.84
C LEU A 102 2.65 7.98 5.61
N GLU A 103 2.53 9.10 6.33
CA GLU A 103 1.43 10.07 6.20
C GLU A 103 1.47 10.78 4.84
N LYS A 104 2.65 11.22 4.40
CA LYS A 104 2.82 11.86 3.08
C LYS A 104 2.36 10.97 1.93
N GLU A 105 2.70 9.69 1.97
CA GLU A 105 2.26 8.72 0.97
C GLU A 105 0.72 8.59 0.95
N GLU A 106 0.09 8.54 2.13
CA GLU A 106 -1.37 8.46 2.23
C GLU A 106 -2.07 9.73 1.72
N LEU A 107 -1.52 10.91 2.09
CA LEU A 107 -2.05 12.19 1.66
C LEU A 107 -1.93 12.37 0.14
N ALA A 108 -0.80 11.98 -0.45
CA ALA A 108 -0.62 12.02 -1.90
C ALA A 108 -1.67 11.17 -2.64
N PHE A 109 -2.01 9.99 -2.11
CA PHE A 109 -3.07 9.15 -2.66
C PHE A 109 -4.45 9.80 -2.54
N LYS A 110 -4.79 10.35 -1.36
CA LYS A 110 -6.07 11.04 -1.12
C LYS A 110 -6.25 12.25 -2.03
N ILE A 111 -5.21 13.09 -2.19
CA ILE A 111 -5.24 14.26 -3.08
C ILE A 111 -5.51 13.84 -4.53
N LYS A 112 -4.86 12.77 -4.99
CA LYS A 112 -5.06 12.27 -6.35
C LYS A 112 -6.51 11.82 -6.58
N ASN A 113 -7.10 11.11 -5.62
CA ASN A 113 -8.50 10.67 -5.72
C ASN A 113 -9.47 11.85 -5.68
N ALA A 114 -9.23 12.84 -4.80
CA ALA A 114 -10.07 14.03 -4.73
C ALA A 114 -10.08 14.82 -6.05
N LYS A 115 -8.91 14.95 -6.69
CA LYS A 115 -8.81 15.57 -8.02
C LYS A 115 -9.58 14.78 -9.07
N GLN A 116 -9.44 13.46 -9.09
CA GLN A 116 -10.14 12.62 -10.07
C GLN A 116 -11.66 12.76 -9.95
N ASN A 117 -12.21 12.69 -8.73
CA ASN A 117 -13.65 12.85 -8.52
C ASN A 117 -14.16 14.21 -9.01
N TYR A 118 -13.41 15.29 -8.72
CA TYR A 118 -13.77 16.62 -9.20
C TYR A 118 -13.91 16.72 -10.73
N PHE A 119 -13.07 16.01 -11.49
CA PHE A 119 -13.14 15.99 -12.96
C PHE A 119 -14.18 15.00 -13.52
N GLU A 120 -14.52 13.95 -12.78
CA GLU A 120 -15.58 13.00 -13.17
C GLU A 120 -16.98 13.55 -12.89
N ASP A 121 -17.11 14.47 -11.92
CA ASP A 121 -18.37 15.08 -11.48
C ASP A 121 -18.64 16.47 -12.12
N ALA A 122 -17.79 16.97 -13.02
CA ALA A 122 -17.89 18.27 -13.70
C ALA A 122 -18.34 18.13 -15.17
#